data_AF-A0A952U9G8-F1
#
_entry.id   AF-A0A952U9G8-F1
#
_cell.length_a   1.000
_cell.length_b   1.000
_cell.length_c   1.000
_cell.angle_alpha   90.00
_cell.angle_beta   90.00
_cell.angle_gamma   90.00
#
_symmetry.space_group_name_H-M   'P 1'
#
loop_
_entity.id
_entity.type
_entity.pdbx_description
1 polymer ?
#
loop_
_entity_poly.entity_id
_entity_poly.type
_entity_poly.pdbx_seq_one_letter_code
_entity_poly.pdbx_strand_id
1 'polypeptide(L)'
;MCVLPDIQAIRDEFRRLHRADLKEAVIALLVPLVNAKEQRSTDDIGWAYWNICDCYAMLRQAEIQQSYQADFFAWCKTALPPLRRHWVLSDGTQAMTLINGGFGDFWWDCYQDANENAPHVAENRTVRFESHRANAAAHTYFREFSRAEAALRSIEEVLSEDSAWTNRDFATVTLITLQIEFYAGLGDSAQIRKHGEAIERYLDAWFGRFQRPVARAELPFLGTWEQLNADRPPEDIYVALHNAACALVVAKQFEHAEPLFRRYLDEEKGGMTDYSKALYLLACWNNRRDKVEIHDLMSTFQNLTPKQVVRFAPDLSAVLAELGY
;
A
#
# COMPACT_ATOMS: atom_id res chain seq x y z
N MET A 1 -42.02 3.90 2.57
CA MET A 1 -40.61 4.30 2.48
C MET A 1 -39.88 3.69 3.67
N CYS A 2 -38.87 2.86 3.45
CA CYS A 2 -38.02 2.38 4.52
C CYS A 2 -37.06 3.53 4.86
N VAL A 3 -37.15 4.09 6.08
CA VAL A 3 -36.22 5.14 6.52
C VAL A 3 -34.91 4.43 6.86
N LEU A 4 -33.85 4.76 6.11
CA LEU A 4 -32.52 4.21 6.39
C LEU A 4 -32.04 4.64 7.80
N PRO A 5 -31.35 3.75 8.55
CA PRO A 5 -30.81 4.07 9.88
C PRO A 5 -29.88 5.28 9.86
N ASP A 6 -29.78 5.99 10.98
CA ASP A 6 -28.84 7.11 11.15
C ASP A 6 -27.41 6.75 10.72
N ILE A 7 -26.75 7.66 10.00
CA ILE A 7 -25.44 7.38 9.40
C ILE A 7 -24.36 7.18 10.47
N GLN A 8 -24.47 7.85 11.61
CA GLN A 8 -23.52 7.69 12.70
C GLN A 8 -23.61 6.28 13.31
N ALA A 9 -24.83 5.77 13.52
CA ALA A 9 -25.06 4.40 13.97
C ALA A 9 -24.48 3.37 12.98
N ILE A 10 -24.61 3.62 11.68
CA ILE A 10 -24.02 2.74 10.64
C ILE A 10 -22.49 2.78 10.69
N ARG A 11 -21.88 3.95 10.85
CA ARG A 11 -20.41 4.08 10.95
C ARG A 11 -19.85 3.41 12.21
N ASP A 12 -20.57 3.47 13.32
CA ASP A 12 -20.16 2.80 14.57
C ASP A 12 -20.27 1.28 14.46
N GLU A 13 -21.34 0.77 13.84
CA GLU A 13 -21.47 -0.65 13.56
C GLU A 13 -20.42 -1.13 12.55
N PHE A 14 -20.13 -0.35 11.51
CA PHE A 14 -19.03 -0.61 10.58
C PHE A 14 -17.70 -0.77 11.32
N ARG A 15 -17.34 0.16 12.22
CA ARG A 15 -16.10 0.07 13.00
C ARG A 15 -16.03 -1.23 13.80
N ARG A 16 -17.15 -1.61 14.43
CA ARG A 16 -17.24 -2.84 15.22
C ARG A 16 -17.02 -4.08 14.35
N LEU A 17 -17.73 -4.18 13.22
CA LEU A 17 -17.64 -5.32 12.29
C LEU A 17 -16.27 -5.41 11.63
N HIS A 18 -15.72 -4.27 11.19
CA HIS A 18 -14.39 -4.20 10.58
C HIS A 18 -13.29 -4.66 11.54
N ARG A 19 -13.33 -4.22 12.81
CA ARG A 19 -12.40 -4.68 13.86
C ARG A 19 -12.52 -6.17 14.19
N ALA A 20 -13.71 -6.73 14.03
CA ALA A 20 -13.97 -8.16 14.21
C ALA A 20 -13.64 -9.00 12.96
N ASP A 21 -13.12 -8.37 11.90
CA ASP A 21 -12.79 -9.00 10.61
C ASP A 21 -13.99 -9.64 9.89
N LEU A 22 -15.22 -9.16 10.14
CA LEU A 22 -16.45 -9.74 9.60
C LEU A 22 -16.86 -9.10 8.26
N LYS A 23 -16.17 -9.46 7.17
CA LYS A 23 -16.31 -8.81 5.85
C LYS A 23 -17.71 -8.94 5.23
N GLU A 24 -18.32 -10.12 5.30
CA GLU A 24 -19.67 -10.33 4.76
C GLU A 24 -20.72 -9.51 5.54
N ALA A 25 -20.53 -9.34 6.84
CA ALA A 25 -21.41 -8.51 7.66
C ALA A 25 -21.24 -7.02 7.34
N VAL A 26 -20.01 -6.56 7.07
CA VAL A 26 -19.76 -5.19 6.58
C VAL A 26 -20.48 -4.97 5.24
N ILE A 27 -20.37 -5.92 4.31
CA ILE A 27 -21.08 -5.82 3.03
C ILE A 27 -22.60 -5.73 3.25
N ALA A 28 -23.17 -6.62 4.06
CA ALA A 28 -24.61 -6.62 4.36
C ALA A 28 -25.09 -5.30 5.01
N LEU A 29 -24.24 -4.65 5.81
CA LEU A 29 -24.51 -3.34 6.40
C LEU A 29 -24.52 -2.21 5.36
N LEU A 30 -23.61 -2.25 4.38
CA LEU A 30 -23.38 -1.14 3.45
C LEU A 30 -24.19 -1.23 2.16
N VAL A 31 -24.56 -2.42 1.69
CA VAL A 31 -25.37 -2.62 0.47
C VAL A 31 -26.69 -1.83 0.50
N PRO A 32 -27.44 -1.76 1.61
CA PRO A 32 -28.62 -0.91 1.70
C PRO A 32 -28.37 0.58 1.43
N LEU A 33 -27.17 1.10 1.76
CA LEU A 33 -26.82 2.50 1.49
C LEU A 33 -26.70 2.76 -0.01
N VAL A 34 -25.94 1.93 -0.72
CA VAL A 34 -25.72 2.11 -2.18
C VAL A 34 -27.00 1.87 -2.99
N ASN A 35 -27.88 0.98 -2.51
CA ASN A 35 -29.19 0.75 -3.13
C ASN A 35 -30.18 1.91 -2.94
N ALA A 36 -29.99 2.73 -1.90
CA ALA A 36 -30.82 3.89 -1.60
C ALA A 36 -30.00 5.19 -1.65
N LYS A 37 -29.07 5.27 -2.62
CA LYS A 37 -28.12 6.39 -2.79
C LYS A 37 -28.74 7.78 -2.86
N GLU A 38 -29.97 7.90 -3.37
CA GLU A 38 -30.71 9.17 -3.42
C GLU A 38 -31.11 9.71 -2.02
N GLN A 39 -30.98 8.91 -0.97
CA GLN A 39 -31.36 9.26 0.42
C GLN A 39 -30.14 9.61 1.29
N ARG A 40 -28.95 9.71 0.71
CA ARG A 40 -27.68 9.86 1.44
C ARG A 40 -26.79 10.89 0.75
N SER A 41 -25.81 11.38 1.50
CA SER A 41 -24.80 12.27 0.94
C SER A 41 -23.92 11.51 -0.05
N THR A 42 -23.33 12.22 -1.01
CA THR A 42 -22.38 11.61 -1.94
C THR A 42 -21.15 11.05 -1.21
N ASP A 43 -20.73 11.65 -0.10
CA ASP A 43 -19.60 11.15 0.69
C ASP A 43 -19.91 9.79 1.32
N ASP A 44 -21.11 9.61 1.87
CA ASP A 44 -21.53 8.33 2.46
C ASP A 44 -21.65 7.23 1.40
N ILE A 45 -22.11 7.59 0.19
CA ILE A 45 -22.24 6.62 -0.91
C ILE A 45 -20.88 6.23 -1.47
N GLY A 46 -19.98 7.18 -1.69
CA GLY A 46 -18.61 6.87 -2.10
C GLY A 46 -17.88 6.04 -1.06
N TRP A 47 -18.04 6.37 0.23
CA TRP A 47 -17.50 5.59 1.34
C TRP A 47 -18.03 4.15 1.36
N ALA A 48 -19.35 3.98 1.20
CA ALA A 48 -19.97 2.66 1.19
C ALA A 48 -19.51 1.81 0.00
N TYR A 49 -19.50 2.38 -1.22
CA TYR A 49 -19.00 1.68 -2.40
C TYR A 49 -17.54 1.25 -2.24
N TRP A 50 -16.67 2.16 -1.78
CA TRP A 50 -15.25 1.86 -1.60
C TRP A 50 -15.05 0.69 -0.64
N ASN A 51 -15.75 0.68 0.50
CA ASN A 51 -15.62 -0.39 1.49
C ASN A 51 -16.27 -1.71 1.07
N ILE A 52 -17.34 -1.68 0.26
CA ILE A 52 -17.90 -2.89 -0.35
C ILE A 52 -16.87 -3.52 -1.31
N CYS A 53 -16.24 -2.71 -2.17
CA CYS A 53 -15.20 -3.18 -3.09
C CYS A 53 -14.00 -3.74 -2.33
N ASP A 54 -13.55 -3.05 -1.28
CA ASP A 54 -12.46 -3.51 -0.41
C ASP A 54 -12.78 -4.85 0.27
N CYS A 55 -14.00 -5.01 0.81
CA CYS A 55 -14.41 -6.27 1.44
C CYS A 55 -14.43 -7.44 0.44
N TYR A 56 -14.94 -7.24 -0.78
CA TYR A 56 -14.88 -8.27 -1.81
C TYR A 56 -13.46 -8.55 -2.30
N ALA A 57 -12.60 -7.53 -2.35
CA ALA A 57 -11.18 -7.71 -2.66
C ALA A 57 -10.48 -8.58 -1.61
N MET A 58 -10.73 -8.31 -0.32
CA MET A 58 -10.21 -9.11 0.79
C MET A 58 -10.74 -10.55 0.79
N LEU A 59 -12.00 -10.76 0.39
CA LEU A 59 -12.61 -12.08 0.21
C LEU A 59 -12.19 -12.79 -1.10
N ARG A 60 -11.36 -12.15 -1.93
CA ARG A 60 -10.90 -12.67 -3.23
C ARG A 60 -12.03 -12.97 -4.22
N GLN A 61 -13.12 -12.21 -4.16
CA GLN A 61 -14.30 -12.37 -5.02
C GLN A 61 -14.29 -11.34 -6.16
N ALA A 62 -13.38 -11.53 -7.13
CA ALA A 62 -13.12 -10.55 -8.18
C ALA A 62 -14.34 -10.25 -9.07
N GLU A 63 -15.16 -11.24 -9.43
CA GLU A 63 -16.35 -11.03 -10.28
C GLU A 63 -17.39 -10.12 -9.63
N ILE A 64 -17.65 -10.34 -8.34
CA ILE A 64 -18.61 -9.54 -7.57
C ILE A 64 -18.02 -8.16 -7.28
N GLN A 65 -16.73 -8.10 -6.91
CA GLN A 65 -16.01 -6.84 -6.77
C GLN A 65 -16.13 -6.01 -8.06
N GLN A 66 -15.91 -6.61 -9.23
CA GLN A 66 -15.95 -5.92 -10.52
C GLN A 66 -17.32 -5.28 -10.78
N SER A 67 -18.41 -5.97 -10.43
CA SER A 67 -19.77 -5.44 -10.58
C SER A 67 -19.97 -4.18 -9.74
N TYR A 68 -19.57 -4.21 -8.46
CA TYR A 68 -19.66 -3.03 -7.59
C TYR A 68 -18.67 -1.92 -8.00
N GLN A 69 -17.49 -2.28 -8.49
CA GLN A 69 -16.48 -1.34 -8.97
C GLN A 69 -16.99 -0.58 -10.20
N ALA A 70 -17.64 -1.29 -11.14
CA ALA A 70 -18.24 -0.69 -12.33
C ALA A 70 -19.37 0.28 -11.97
N ASP A 71 -20.24 -0.12 -11.04
CA ASP A 71 -21.30 0.74 -10.52
C ASP A 71 -20.73 1.99 -9.80
N PHE A 72 -19.71 1.80 -8.97
CA PHE A 72 -19.05 2.90 -8.27
C PHE A 72 -18.42 3.89 -9.26
N PHE A 73 -17.71 3.38 -10.26
CA PHE A 73 -17.07 4.19 -11.29
C PHE A 73 -18.10 4.96 -12.13
N ALA A 74 -19.16 4.30 -12.58
CA ALA A 74 -20.24 4.93 -13.34
C ALA A 74 -20.93 6.02 -12.53
N TRP A 75 -21.26 5.75 -11.26
CA TRP A 75 -21.85 6.72 -10.35
C TRP A 75 -20.92 7.91 -10.10
N CYS A 76 -19.63 7.66 -9.82
CA CYS A 76 -18.62 8.69 -9.58
C CYS A 76 -18.58 9.72 -10.71
N LYS A 77 -18.60 9.27 -11.98
CA LYS A 77 -18.58 10.16 -13.15
C LYS A 77 -19.78 11.10 -13.26
N THR A 78 -20.93 10.70 -12.71
CA THR A 78 -22.18 11.47 -12.80
C THR A 78 -22.51 12.29 -11.56
N ALA A 79 -22.09 11.81 -10.38
CA ALA A 79 -22.53 12.35 -9.10
C ALA A 79 -21.44 13.15 -8.36
N LEU A 80 -20.16 12.99 -8.74
CA LEU A 80 -19.03 13.63 -8.07
C LEU A 80 -18.31 14.61 -9.00
N PRO A 81 -17.65 15.66 -8.45
CA PRO A 81 -16.79 16.53 -9.25
C PRO A 81 -15.60 15.74 -9.82
N PRO A 82 -15.09 16.12 -11.02
CA PRO A 82 -14.02 15.37 -11.69
C PRO A 82 -12.75 15.15 -10.86
N LEU A 83 -12.43 16.05 -9.92
CA LEU A 83 -11.28 15.91 -9.03
C LEU A 83 -11.32 14.62 -8.19
N ARG A 84 -12.50 14.01 -8.00
CA ARG A 84 -12.70 12.80 -7.18
C ARG A 84 -12.61 11.49 -7.95
N ARG A 85 -12.33 11.50 -9.26
CA ARG A 85 -12.29 10.26 -10.08
C ARG A 85 -11.30 9.21 -9.56
N HIS A 86 -10.19 9.64 -8.95
CA HIS A 86 -9.19 8.73 -8.38
C HIS A 86 -9.61 8.04 -7.08
N TRP A 87 -10.71 8.45 -6.42
CA TRP A 87 -11.22 7.77 -5.21
C TRP A 87 -11.52 6.29 -5.49
N VAL A 88 -12.02 6.00 -6.69
CA VAL A 88 -12.37 4.64 -7.11
C VAL A 88 -11.13 3.74 -7.26
N LEU A 89 -9.93 4.32 -7.39
CA LEU A 89 -8.74 3.66 -7.93
C LEU A 89 -7.53 3.73 -6.99
N SER A 90 -7.74 4.04 -5.71
CA SER A 90 -6.69 4.37 -4.75
C SER A 90 -6.35 3.22 -3.78
N ASP A 91 -6.66 1.97 -4.13
CA ASP A 91 -6.36 0.80 -3.29
C ASP A 91 -5.68 -0.33 -4.07
N GLY A 92 -4.53 -0.78 -3.55
CA GLY A 92 -3.73 -1.84 -4.17
C GLY A 92 -4.34 -3.23 -4.03
N THR A 93 -5.08 -3.52 -2.96
CA THR A 93 -5.74 -4.82 -2.76
C THR A 93 -6.90 -4.98 -3.74
N GLN A 94 -7.66 -3.91 -3.96
CA GLN A 94 -8.71 -3.86 -4.97
C GLN A 94 -8.14 -4.06 -6.38
N ALA A 95 -7.08 -3.32 -6.72
CA ALA A 95 -6.39 -3.46 -8.01
C ALA A 95 -5.89 -4.89 -8.24
N MET A 96 -5.14 -5.43 -7.26
CA MET A 96 -4.55 -6.76 -7.38
C MET A 96 -5.60 -7.85 -7.53
N THR A 97 -6.73 -7.74 -6.82
CA THR A 97 -7.78 -8.77 -6.87
C THR A 97 -8.49 -8.77 -8.23
N LEU A 98 -8.77 -7.59 -8.80
CA LEU A 98 -9.38 -7.49 -10.12
C LEU A 98 -8.45 -7.97 -11.23
N ILE A 99 -7.18 -7.57 -11.22
CA ILE A 99 -6.20 -8.03 -12.22
C ILE A 99 -6.03 -9.55 -12.14
N ASN A 100 -5.88 -10.11 -10.93
CA ASN A 100 -5.80 -11.57 -10.74
C ASN A 100 -7.07 -12.31 -11.21
N GLY A 101 -8.24 -11.67 -11.10
CA GLY A 101 -9.52 -12.19 -11.56
C GLY A 101 -9.79 -12.06 -13.06
N GLY A 102 -8.84 -11.54 -13.84
CA GLY A 102 -9.00 -11.35 -15.29
C GLY A 102 -9.67 -10.03 -15.69
N PHE A 103 -9.85 -9.10 -14.75
CA PHE A 103 -10.46 -7.78 -14.96
C PHE A 103 -9.41 -6.65 -15.03
N GLY A 104 -8.17 -6.97 -15.41
CA GLY A 104 -7.07 -6.00 -15.48
C GLY A 104 -7.31 -4.89 -16.51
N ASP A 105 -7.87 -5.22 -17.67
CA ASP A 105 -8.22 -4.22 -18.70
C ASP A 105 -9.30 -3.26 -18.20
N PHE A 106 -10.34 -3.77 -17.54
CA PHE A 106 -11.38 -2.95 -16.92
C PHE A 106 -10.79 -1.96 -15.89
N TRP A 107 -9.94 -2.46 -14.99
CA TRP A 107 -9.29 -1.61 -13.99
C TRP A 107 -8.43 -0.53 -14.65
N TRP A 108 -7.65 -0.92 -15.67
CA TRP A 108 -6.80 0.00 -16.42
C TRP A 108 -7.59 1.06 -17.17
N ASP A 109 -8.70 0.71 -17.82
CA ASP A 109 -9.57 1.66 -18.52
C ASP A 109 -10.16 2.70 -17.55
N CYS A 110 -10.58 2.27 -16.36
CA CYS A 110 -11.01 3.19 -15.30
C CYS A 110 -9.88 4.14 -14.89
N TYR A 111 -8.66 3.61 -14.73
CA TYR A 111 -7.47 4.40 -14.39
C TYR A 111 -7.12 5.44 -15.47
N GLN A 112 -7.18 5.07 -16.74
CA GLN A 112 -6.95 5.99 -17.84
C GLN A 112 -7.98 7.11 -17.89
N ASP A 113 -9.28 6.79 -17.76
CA ASP A 113 -10.34 7.82 -17.71
C ASP A 113 -10.13 8.78 -16.52
N ALA A 114 -9.71 8.28 -15.35
CA ALA A 114 -9.41 9.15 -14.21
C ALA A 114 -8.25 10.11 -14.52
N ASN A 115 -7.15 9.61 -15.11
CA ASN A 115 -6.01 10.45 -15.52
C ASN A 115 -6.40 11.49 -16.58
N GLU A 116 -7.24 11.13 -17.54
CA GLU A 116 -7.63 12.03 -18.64
C GLU A 116 -8.57 13.15 -18.20
N ASN A 117 -9.32 12.95 -17.12
CA ASN A 117 -10.44 13.83 -16.78
C ASN A 117 -10.40 14.41 -15.37
N ALA A 118 -9.54 13.92 -14.48
CA ALA A 118 -9.33 14.56 -13.18
C ALA A 118 -8.37 15.74 -13.35
N PRO A 119 -8.71 16.95 -12.87
CA PRO A 119 -7.77 18.07 -12.90
C PRO A 119 -6.57 17.78 -12.00
N HIS A 120 -5.38 18.25 -12.40
CA HIS A 120 -4.16 18.17 -11.60
C HIS A 120 -4.07 19.39 -10.68
N VAL A 121 -4.62 19.27 -9.47
CA VAL A 121 -4.68 20.35 -8.48
C VAL A 121 -4.19 19.88 -7.11
N ALA A 122 -3.89 20.82 -6.21
CA ALA A 122 -3.39 20.49 -4.88
C ALA A 122 -4.42 19.67 -4.08
N GLU A 123 -5.71 19.96 -4.27
CA GLU A 123 -6.83 19.38 -3.54
C GLU A 123 -7.07 17.89 -3.81
N ASN A 124 -6.49 17.31 -4.87
CA ASN A 124 -6.59 15.86 -5.16
C ASN A 124 -5.22 15.20 -5.34
N ARG A 125 -4.12 15.90 -5.03
CA ARG A 125 -2.77 15.43 -5.27
C ARG A 125 -2.50 14.10 -4.56
N THR A 126 -2.94 13.97 -3.31
CA THR A 126 -2.65 12.80 -2.50
C THR A 126 -3.40 11.56 -2.96
N VAL A 127 -4.70 11.67 -3.30
CA VAL A 127 -5.43 10.52 -3.85
C VAL A 127 -4.91 10.13 -5.24
N ARG A 128 -4.44 11.09 -6.06
CA ARG A 128 -3.80 10.78 -7.35
C ARG A 128 -2.54 9.98 -7.13
N PHE A 129 -1.68 10.40 -6.22
CA PHE A 129 -0.50 9.64 -5.81
C PHE A 129 -0.86 8.23 -5.33
N GLU A 130 -1.84 8.07 -4.43
CA GLU A 130 -2.26 6.75 -3.93
C GLU A 130 -2.82 5.85 -5.05
N SER A 131 -3.54 6.45 -6.01
CA SER A 131 -4.03 5.74 -7.19
C SER A 131 -2.89 5.29 -8.12
N HIS A 132 -1.93 6.16 -8.42
CA HIS A 132 -0.76 5.78 -9.21
C HIS A 132 0.09 4.72 -8.48
N ARG A 133 0.26 4.84 -7.16
CA ARG A 133 0.95 3.86 -6.30
C ARG A 133 0.30 2.48 -6.39
N ALA A 134 -1.02 2.40 -6.27
CA ALA A 134 -1.76 1.15 -6.39
C ALA A 134 -1.55 0.49 -7.77
N ASN A 135 -1.62 1.28 -8.84
CA ASN A 135 -1.46 0.80 -10.21
C ASN A 135 -0.01 0.36 -10.51
N ALA A 136 0.99 1.15 -10.11
CA ALA A 136 2.39 0.81 -10.29
C ALA A 136 2.75 -0.52 -9.59
N ALA A 137 2.31 -0.67 -8.33
CA ALA A 137 2.54 -1.89 -7.56
C ALA A 137 1.84 -3.12 -8.19
N ALA A 138 0.54 -3.00 -8.48
CA ALA A 138 -0.25 -4.12 -8.98
C ALA A 138 0.22 -4.57 -10.37
N HIS A 139 0.41 -3.66 -11.31
CA HIS A 139 0.88 -4.02 -12.66
C HIS A 139 2.33 -4.55 -12.66
N THR A 140 3.19 -4.09 -11.75
CA THR A 140 4.52 -4.68 -11.57
C THR A 140 4.41 -6.13 -11.11
N TYR A 141 3.55 -6.41 -10.12
CA TYR A 141 3.32 -7.76 -9.61
C TYR A 141 2.85 -8.74 -10.70
N PHE A 142 1.90 -8.32 -11.56
CA PHE A 142 1.42 -9.12 -12.69
C PHE A 142 2.29 -9.05 -13.94
N ARG A 143 3.45 -8.37 -13.87
CA ARG A 143 4.41 -8.22 -14.98
C ARG A 143 3.84 -7.51 -16.21
N GLU A 144 2.84 -6.64 -16.02
CA GLU A 144 2.30 -5.74 -17.03
C GLU A 144 3.14 -4.46 -17.12
N PHE A 145 4.42 -4.62 -17.49
CA PHE A 145 5.44 -3.58 -17.30
C PHE A 145 5.13 -2.26 -18.03
N SER A 146 4.47 -2.28 -19.19
CA SER A 146 4.09 -1.03 -19.89
C SER A 146 3.09 -0.20 -19.08
N ARG A 147 2.14 -0.85 -18.38
CA ARG A 147 1.16 -0.18 -17.51
C ARG A 147 1.81 0.29 -16.21
N ALA A 148 2.68 -0.55 -15.64
CA ALA A 148 3.46 -0.18 -14.46
C ALA A 148 4.35 1.04 -14.72
N GLU A 149 5.06 1.09 -15.85
CA GLU A 149 5.90 2.22 -16.24
C GLU A 149 5.08 3.50 -16.41
N ALA A 150 3.90 3.41 -17.04
CA ALA A 150 3.00 4.56 -17.17
C ALA A 150 2.55 5.10 -15.80
N ALA A 151 2.18 4.22 -14.86
CA ALA A 151 1.81 4.64 -13.51
C ALA A 151 3.00 5.23 -12.72
N LEU A 152 4.22 4.68 -12.89
CA LEU A 152 5.44 5.24 -12.29
C LEU A 152 5.72 6.66 -12.79
N ARG A 153 5.57 6.92 -14.10
CA ARG A 153 5.69 8.28 -14.66
C ARG A 153 4.66 9.24 -14.06
N SER A 154 3.42 8.81 -13.85
CA SER A 154 2.41 9.66 -13.20
C SER A 154 2.77 9.99 -11.74
N ILE A 155 3.45 9.10 -11.02
CA ILE A 155 4.00 9.42 -9.68
C ILE A 155 5.09 10.49 -9.77
N GLU A 156 6.00 10.39 -10.75
CA GLU A 156 7.03 11.40 -11.01
C GLU A 156 6.42 12.77 -11.33
N GLU A 157 5.36 12.79 -12.16
CA GLU A 157 4.60 13.99 -12.48
C GLU A 157 3.98 14.61 -11.22
N VAL A 158 3.31 13.84 -10.37
CA VAL A 158 2.76 14.32 -9.09
C VAL A 158 3.86 14.89 -8.18
N LEU A 159 5.01 14.23 -8.11
CA LEU A 159 6.18 14.73 -7.38
C LEU A 159 6.81 15.98 -8.02
N SER A 160 6.51 16.31 -9.27
CA SER A 160 7.01 17.53 -9.91
C SER A 160 6.12 18.76 -9.67
N GLU A 161 4.86 18.56 -9.26
CA GLU A 161 3.88 19.65 -9.11
C GLU A 161 4.23 20.64 -8.00
N ASP A 162 4.81 20.16 -6.89
CA ASP A 162 5.05 20.97 -5.70
C ASP A 162 6.21 20.42 -4.85
N SER A 163 7.30 21.17 -4.80
CA SER A 163 8.47 20.85 -3.97
C SER A 163 8.22 20.98 -2.48
N ALA A 164 7.20 21.74 -2.07
CA ALA A 164 6.83 21.98 -0.68
C ALA A 164 5.69 21.06 -0.19
N TRP A 165 5.24 20.10 -1.01
CA TRP A 165 4.23 19.14 -0.59
C TRP A 165 4.70 18.34 0.63
N THR A 166 3.94 18.45 1.70
CA THR A 166 4.12 17.78 3.00
C THR A 166 4.36 16.28 2.89
N ASN A 167 3.67 15.59 1.97
CA ASN A 167 3.80 14.13 1.78
C ASN A 167 4.93 13.74 0.79
N ARG A 168 5.70 14.71 0.28
CA ARG A 168 6.73 14.48 -0.74
C ARG A 168 7.77 13.46 -0.33
N ASP A 169 8.21 13.49 0.94
CA ASP A 169 9.23 12.57 1.45
C ASP A 169 8.76 11.11 1.38
N PHE A 170 7.55 10.84 1.87
CA PHE A 170 6.93 9.52 1.78
C PHE A 170 6.77 9.09 0.31
N ALA A 171 6.24 9.98 -0.53
CA ALA A 171 5.99 9.70 -1.93
C ALA A 171 7.30 9.42 -2.71
N THR A 172 8.39 10.10 -2.38
CA THR A 172 9.70 9.90 -3.00
C THR A 172 10.29 8.54 -2.66
N VAL A 173 10.31 8.17 -1.36
CA VAL A 173 10.79 6.84 -0.93
C VAL A 173 9.93 5.73 -1.54
N THR A 174 8.61 5.96 -1.62
CA THR A 174 7.67 5.02 -2.25
C THR A 174 7.93 4.86 -3.75
N LEU A 175 8.14 5.96 -4.49
CA LEU A 175 8.47 5.90 -5.92
C LEU A 175 9.74 5.07 -6.16
N ILE A 176 10.81 5.36 -5.43
CA ILE A 176 12.09 4.64 -5.57
C ILE A 176 11.90 3.16 -5.24
N THR A 177 11.09 2.84 -4.23
CA THR A 177 10.74 1.45 -3.87
C THR A 177 10.03 0.74 -5.02
N LEU A 178 9.00 1.36 -5.62
CA LEU A 178 8.28 0.79 -6.77
C LEU A 178 9.18 0.64 -8.00
N GLN A 179 10.12 1.57 -8.22
CA GLN A 179 11.13 1.45 -9.28
C GLN A 179 12.06 0.26 -9.05
N ILE A 180 12.48 0.00 -7.80
CA ILE A 180 13.27 -1.21 -7.45
C ILE A 180 12.49 -2.47 -7.81
N GLU A 181 11.22 -2.56 -7.44
CA GLU A 181 10.35 -3.72 -7.76
C GLU A 181 10.17 -3.89 -9.27
N PHE A 182 9.94 -2.78 -9.99
CA PHE A 182 9.80 -2.76 -11.44
C PHE A 182 11.05 -3.28 -12.15
N TYR A 183 12.22 -2.73 -11.82
CA TYR A 183 13.49 -3.16 -12.41
C TYR A 183 13.90 -4.57 -11.99
N ALA A 184 13.52 -5.01 -10.78
CA ALA A 184 13.65 -6.41 -10.39
C ALA A 184 12.81 -7.34 -11.28
N GLY A 185 11.58 -6.95 -11.62
CA GLY A 185 10.73 -7.68 -12.56
C GLY A 185 11.29 -7.76 -13.99
N LEU A 186 12.04 -6.74 -14.41
CA LEU A 186 12.77 -6.69 -15.68
C LEU A 186 14.13 -7.39 -15.65
N GLY A 187 14.67 -7.69 -14.46
CA GLY A 187 16.02 -8.23 -14.28
C GLY A 187 17.15 -7.21 -14.46
N ASP A 188 16.85 -5.91 -14.42
CA ASP A 188 17.84 -4.84 -14.61
C ASP A 188 18.59 -4.55 -13.30
N SER A 189 19.62 -5.35 -13.04
CA SER A 189 20.43 -5.24 -11.82
C SER A 189 21.16 -3.90 -11.68
N ALA A 190 21.46 -3.21 -12.79
CA ALA A 190 22.13 -1.91 -12.74
C ALA A 190 21.17 -0.82 -12.22
N GLN A 191 19.92 -0.82 -12.71
CA GLN A 191 18.91 0.09 -12.21
C GLN A 191 18.54 -0.21 -10.76
N ILE A 192 18.38 -1.49 -10.39
CA ILE A 192 18.08 -1.86 -9.00
C ILE A 192 19.13 -1.28 -8.04
N ARG A 193 20.43 -1.47 -8.35
CA ARG A 193 21.53 -0.93 -7.52
C ARG A 193 21.49 0.59 -7.43
N LYS A 194 21.33 1.27 -8.58
CA LYS A 194 21.24 2.74 -8.64
C LYS A 194 20.13 3.28 -7.73
N HIS A 195 18.96 2.62 -7.71
CA HIS A 195 17.83 3.03 -6.88
C HIS A 195 18.02 2.66 -5.41
N GLY A 196 18.68 1.52 -5.11
CA GLY A 196 19.10 1.18 -3.74
C GLY A 196 20.05 2.20 -3.13
N GLU A 197 21.06 2.64 -3.87
CA GLU A 197 21.94 3.73 -3.39
C GLU A 197 21.19 5.07 -3.25
N ALA A 198 20.21 5.33 -4.12
CA ALA A 198 19.42 6.55 -4.06
C ALA A 198 18.52 6.59 -2.81
N ILE A 199 17.90 5.47 -2.44
CA ILE A 199 17.01 5.42 -1.28
C ILE A 199 17.79 5.61 0.03
N GLU A 200 18.98 5.02 0.14
CA GLU A 200 19.86 5.22 1.29
C GLU A 200 20.25 6.68 1.47
N ARG A 201 20.78 7.31 0.41
CA ARG A 201 21.16 8.73 0.44
C ARG A 201 19.99 9.63 0.80
N TYR A 202 18.80 9.33 0.27
CA TYR A 202 17.60 10.09 0.55
C TYR A 202 17.19 9.99 2.01
N LEU A 203 17.13 8.76 2.54
CA LEU A 203 16.73 8.49 3.90
C LEU A 203 17.75 9.08 4.89
N ASP A 204 19.04 8.94 4.65
CA ASP A 204 20.09 9.56 5.49
C ASP A 204 19.89 11.09 5.59
N ALA A 205 19.69 11.75 4.46
CA ALA A 205 19.41 13.18 4.43
C ALA A 205 18.09 13.54 5.13
N TRP A 206 17.08 12.66 5.07
CA TRP A 206 15.80 12.86 5.73
C TRP A 206 15.91 12.74 7.25
N PHE A 207 16.56 11.69 7.75
CA PHE A 207 16.79 11.51 9.18
C PHE A 207 17.63 12.64 9.78
N GLY A 208 18.57 13.20 9.02
CA GLY A 208 19.35 14.37 9.46
C GLY A 208 18.52 15.64 9.68
N ARG A 209 17.33 15.76 9.07
CA ARG A 209 16.44 16.93 9.21
C ARG A 209 15.14 16.64 9.96
N PHE A 210 14.83 15.37 10.21
CA PHE A 210 13.56 14.99 10.80
C PHE A 210 13.46 15.39 12.27
N GLN A 211 12.36 16.06 12.62
CA GLN A 211 12.00 16.34 13.99
C GLN A 211 10.72 15.57 14.32
N ARG A 212 10.77 14.77 15.40
CA ARG A 212 9.66 13.91 15.80
C ARG A 212 8.46 14.76 16.20
N PRO A 213 7.28 14.61 15.56
CA PRO A 213 6.08 15.29 16.00
C PRO A 213 5.63 14.78 17.38
N VAL A 214 5.04 15.68 18.17
CA VAL A 214 4.64 15.44 19.57
C VAL A 214 3.34 14.63 19.70
N ALA A 215 2.48 14.66 18.67
CA ALA A 215 1.22 13.94 18.66
C ALA A 215 0.90 13.40 17.26
N ARG A 216 0.35 12.18 17.21
CA ARG A 216 -0.22 11.60 16.00
C ARG A 216 -1.63 12.14 15.81
N ALA A 217 -1.92 12.72 14.65
CA ALA A 217 -3.28 13.13 14.32
C ALA A 217 -4.19 11.89 14.22
N GLU A 218 -5.45 12.02 14.64
CA GLU A 218 -6.45 10.98 14.33
C GLU A 218 -6.63 10.89 12.82
N LEU A 219 -6.51 9.67 12.29
CA LEU A 219 -6.75 9.43 10.87
C LEU A 219 -8.25 9.54 10.58
N PRO A 220 -8.64 10.10 9.42
CA PRO A 220 -10.03 10.12 9.01
C PRO A 220 -10.59 8.70 8.83
N PHE A 221 -11.90 8.59 8.71
CA PHE A 221 -12.60 7.32 8.68
C PHE A 221 -12.23 6.49 7.43
N LEU A 222 -11.97 5.18 7.60
CA LEU A 222 -11.45 4.32 6.54
C LEU A 222 -12.32 4.35 5.27
N GLY A 223 -11.67 4.56 4.12
CA GLY A 223 -12.30 4.53 2.81
C GLY A 223 -13.08 5.80 2.44
N THR A 224 -13.11 6.83 3.30
CA THR A 224 -13.66 8.13 2.91
C THR A 224 -12.69 8.90 2.03
N TRP A 225 -13.22 9.86 1.28
CA TRP A 225 -12.41 10.79 0.48
C TRP A 225 -11.36 11.49 1.34
N GLU A 226 -11.73 11.96 2.53
CA GLU A 226 -10.84 12.65 3.46
C GLU A 226 -9.68 11.75 3.88
N GLN A 227 -9.93 10.46 4.12
CA GLN A 227 -8.88 9.53 4.53
C GLN A 227 -7.92 9.22 3.39
N LEU A 228 -8.44 8.97 2.19
CA LEU A 228 -7.64 8.58 1.03
C LEU A 228 -6.90 9.75 0.39
N ASN A 229 -7.36 10.97 0.61
CA ASN A 229 -6.76 12.20 0.10
C ASN A 229 -6.03 13.02 1.19
N ALA A 230 -5.93 12.51 2.41
CA ALA A 230 -5.12 13.13 3.45
C ALA A 230 -3.63 12.82 3.23
N ASP A 231 -2.78 13.82 3.44
CA ASP A 231 -1.35 13.60 3.52
C ASP A 231 -1.01 12.63 4.65
N ARG A 232 0.01 11.82 4.43
CA ARG A 232 0.48 10.92 5.47
C ARG A 232 1.21 11.70 6.55
N PRO A 233 1.07 11.30 7.82
CA PRO A 233 1.92 11.82 8.88
C PRO A 233 3.41 11.63 8.53
N PRO A 234 4.31 12.56 8.89
CA PRO A 234 5.74 12.42 8.60
C PRO A 234 6.36 11.09 9.09
N GLU A 235 5.85 10.53 10.19
CA GLU A 235 6.27 9.22 10.70
C GLU A 235 5.92 8.03 9.79
N ASP A 236 5.02 8.18 8.82
CA ASP A 236 4.74 7.10 7.87
C ASP A 236 5.93 6.83 6.93
N ILE A 237 6.97 7.68 6.92
CA ILE A 237 8.21 7.35 6.19
C ILE A 237 8.86 6.06 6.72
N TYR A 238 8.65 5.71 8.00
CA TYR A 238 9.14 4.43 8.54
C TYR A 238 8.44 3.24 7.86
N VAL A 239 7.18 3.40 7.47
CA VAL A 239 6.46 2.40 6.65
C VAL A 239 7.10 2.31 5.26
N ALA A 240 7.40 3.45 4.64
CA ALA A 240 8.07 3.48 3.34
C ALA A 240 9.48 2.85 3.40
N LEU A 241 10.24 3.13 4.45
CA LEU A 241 11.56 2.54 4.72
C LEU A 241 11.47 1.02 4.91
N HIS A 242 10.50 0.55 5.68
CA HIS A 242 10.26 -0.89 5.85
C HIS A 242 9.95 -1.57 4.50
N ASN A 243 9.10 -0.96 3.69
CA ASN A 243 8.73 -1.50 2.38
C ASN A 243 9.93 -1.51 1.42
N ALA A 244 10.74 -0.44 1.43
CA ALA A 244 12.00 -0.36 0.70
C ALA A 244 12.96 -1.51 1.06
N ALA A 245 13.14 -1.77 2.36
CA ALA A 245 13.99 -2.85 2.83
C ALA A 245 13.52 -4.21 2.32
N CYS A 246 12.20 -4.47 2.39
CA CYS A 246 11.61 -5.69 1.84
C CYS A 246 11.84 -5.81 0.33
N ALA A 247 11.56 -4.74 -0.44
CA ALA A 247 11.74 -4.72 -1.88
C ALA A 247 13.20 -4.99 -2.30
N LEU A 248 14.16 -4.41 -1.58
CA LEU A 248 15.59 -4.64 -1.82
C LEU A 248 15.99 -6.10 -1.56
N VAL A 249 15.48 -6.75 -0.52
CA VAL A 249 15.72 -8.19 -0.29
C VAL A 249 15.14 -9.04 -1.41
N VAL A 250 13.90 -8.76 -1.83
CA VAL A 250 13.27 -9.46 -2.97
C VAL A 250 14.10 -9.27 -4.25
N ALA A 251 14.65 -8.07 -4.45
CA ALA A 251 15.57 -7.74 -5.55
C ALA A 251 17.03 -8.20 -5.31
N LYS A 252 17.30 -8.99 -4.26
CA LYS A 252 18.61 -9.54 -3.88
C LYS A 252 19.70 -8.49 -3.62
N GLN A 253 19.31 -7.27 -3.27
CA GLN A 253 20.22 -6.20 -2.83
C GLN A 253 20.37 -6.22 -1.31
N PHE A 254 20.94 -7.29 -0.78
CA PHE A 254 21.04 -7.50 0.68
C PHE A 254 21.90 -6.42 1.37
N GLU A 255 22.97 -5.96 0.73
CA GLU A 255 23.85 -4.89 1.24
C GLU A 255 23.08 -3.59 1.47
N HIS A 256 22.13 -3.27 0.59
CA HIS A 256 21.30 -2.07 0.69
C HIS A 256 20.08 -2.25 1.61
N ALA A 257 19.54 -3.47 1.69
CA ALA A 257 18.37 -3.75 2.51
C ALA A 257 18.66 -3.74 4.02
N GLU A 258 19.79 -4.31 4.42
CA GLU A 258 20.12 -4.54 5.83
C GLU A 258 20.23 -3.23 6.65
N PRO A 259 20.90 -2.16 6.18
CA PRO A 259 20.96 -0.90 6.92
C PRO A 259 19.57 -0.30 7.18
N LEU A 260 18.64 -0.47 6.23
CA LEU A 260 17.26 0.01 6.39
C LEU A 260 16.53 -0.81 7.46
N PHE A 261 16.63 -2.14 7.45
CA PHE A 261 16.03 -2.96 8.50
C PHE A 261 16.58 -2.64 9.89
N ARG A 262 17.91 -2.49 10.01
CA ARG A 262 18.54 -2.11 11.28
C ARG A 262 17.97 -0.79 11.80
N ARG A 263 17.91 0.23 10.94
CA ARG A 263 17.33 1.53 11.32
C ARG A 263 15.87 1.45 11.72
N TYR A 264 15.08 0.60 11.05
CA TYR A 264 13.69 0.35 11.44
C TYR A 264 13.57 -0.29 12.82
N LEU A 265 14.48 -1.23 13.17
CA LEU A 265 14.52 -1.85 14.50
C LEU A 265 14.89 -0.84 15.59
N ASP A 266 15.92 -0.02 15.35
CA ASP A 266 16.46 0.92 16.35
C ASP A 266 15.42 1.98 16.79
N GLU A 267 14.43 2.25 15.94
CA GLU A 267 13.47 3.34 16.15
C GLU A 267 12.18 2.90 16.87
N GLU A 268 12.04 1.61 17.22
CA GLU A 268 10.93 1.02 18.01
C GLU A 268 9.49 1.36 17.51
N LYS A 269 9.33 1.79 16.25
CA LYS A 269 8.10 2.45 15.74
C LYS A 269 6.98 1.50 15.32
N GLY A 270 7.23 0.20 15.22
CA GLY A 270 6.23 -0.79 14.84
C GLY A 270 6.91 -2.13 14.76
N GLY A 271 6.51 -3.06 15.62
CA GLY A 271 7.10 -4.39 15.62
C GLY A 271 7.10 -4.95 14.19
N MET A 272 8.28 -5.35 13.72
CA MET A 272 8.42 -5.99 12.41
C MET A 272 7.42 -7.15 12.30
N THR A 273 6.80 -7.27 11.13
CA THR A 273 6.01 -8.45 10.80
C THR A 273 6.90 -9.69 10.75
N ASP A 274 6.33 -10.88 10.85
CA ASP A 274 7.12 -12.11 10.75
C ASP A 274 7.75 -12.26 9.36
N TYR A 275 7.09 -11.74 8.33
CA TYR A 275 7.64 -11.62 6.98
C TYR A 275 8.90 -10.76 6.96
N SER A 276 8.85 -9.54 7.50
CA SER A 276 9.97 -8.61 7.45
C SER A 276 11.14 -9.05 8.35
N LYS A 277 10.87 -9.70 9.48
CA LYS A 277 11.93 -10.32 10.30
C LYS A 277 12.66 -11.42 9.54
N ALA A 278 11.92 -12.29 8.84
CA ALA A 278 12.51 -13.35 8.03
C ALA A 278 13.37 -12.77 6.88
N LEU A 279 12.92 -11.70 6.24
CA LEU A 279 13.71 -11.00 5.22
C LEU A 279 14.95 -10.32 5.80
N TYR A 280 14.88 -9.76 7.00
CA TYR A 280 16.04 -9.18 7.66
C TYR A 280 17.08 -10.25 8.00
N LEU A 281 16.66 -11.40 8.55
CA LEU A 281 17.55 -12.55 8.76
C LEU A 281 18.20 -12.99 7.45
N LEU A 282 17.44 -13.02 6.35
CA LEU A 282 17.96 -13.38 5.03
C LEU A 282 19.01 -12.39 4.54
N ALA A 283 18.81 -11.09 4.79
CA ALA A 283 19.78 -10.05 4.45
C ALA A 283 21.08 -10.22 5.25
N CYS A 284 21.00 -10.35 6.59
CA CYS A 284 22.17 -10.57 7.44
C CYS A 284 22.95 -11.84 7.03
N TRP A 285 22.24 -12.94 6.78
CA TRP A 285 22.86 -14.19 6.35
C TRP A 285 23.60 -14.04 5.02
N ASN A 286 23.01 -13.37 4.03
CA ASN A 286 23.66 -13.21 2.74
C ASN A 286 24.86 -12.27 2.78
N ASN A 287 24.85 -11.26 3.65
CA ASN A 287 25.95 -10.32 3.80
C ASN A 287 27.14 -10.88 4.59
N ARG A 288 26.88 -11.70 5.63
CA ARG A 288 27.94 -12.13 6.57
C ARG A 288 28.15 -13.64 6.71
N ARG A 289 27.14 -14.46 6.39
CA ARG A 289 27.16 -15.92 6.63
C ARG A 289 27.48 -16.31 8.08
N ASP A 290 27.08 -15.48 9.04
CA ASP A 290 27.31 -15.71 10.48
C ASP A 290 26.12 -16.42 11.13
N LYS A 291 26.32 -17.66 11.57
CA LYS A 291 25.27 -18.47 12.21
C LYS A 291 24.94 -17.98 13.62
N VAL A 292 25.93 -17.45 14.34
CA VAL A 292 25.75 -16.93 15.71
C VAL A 292 24.82 -15.72 15.65
N GLU A 293 25.08 -14.81 14.71
CA GLU A 293 24.21 -13.66 14.49
C GLU A 293 22.76 -14.06 14.15
N ILE A 294 22.56 -15.06 13.28
CA ILE A 294 21.21 -15.55 12.95
C ILE A 294 20.51 -16.14 14.17
N HIS A 295 21.22 -16.91 15.00
CA HIS A 295 20.68 -17.46 16.25
C HIS A 295 20.29 -16.36 17.25
N ASP A 296 21.13 -15.33 17.39
CA ASP A 296 20.90 -14.21 18.32
C ASP A 296 19.71 -13.34 17.87
N LEU A 297 19.61 -13.06 16.57
CA LEU A 297 18.47 -12.34 16.00
C LEU A 297 17.17 -13.14 16.13
N MET A 298 17.21 -14.45 15.87
CA MET A 298 16.06 -15.35 16.09
C MET A 298 15.58 -15.31 17.54
N SER A 299 16.52 -15.33 18.50
CA SER A 299 16.21 -15.25 19.93
C SER A 299 15.62 -13.88 20.33
N THR A 300 16.04 -12.81 19.66
CA THR A 300 15.47 -11.46 19.84
C THR A 300 14.03 -11.38 19.33
N PHE A 301 13.72 -12.11 18.24
CA PHE A 301 12.40 -12.15 17.64
C PHE A 301 11.47 -13.20 18.30
N GLN A 302 11.11 -12.97 19.57
CA GLN A 302 10.39 -13.92 20.45
C GLN A 302 9.14 -14.62 19.86
N ASN A 303 8.48 -14.03 18.84
CA ASN A 303 7.28 -14.59 18.20
C ASN A 303 7.53 -15.21 16.81
N LEU A 304 8.77 -15.17 16.30
CA LEU A 304 9.11 -15.68 14.98
C LEU A 304 9.52 -17.15 15.06
N THR A 305 8.74 -18.02 14.44
CA THR A 305 9.02 -19.46 14.41
C THR A 305 9.90 -19.84 13.22
N PRO A 306 10.71 -20.92 13.31
CA PRO A 306 11.50 -21.43 12.19
C PRO A 306 10.66 -21.72 10.94
N LYS A 307 9.44 -22.25 11.13
CA LYS A 307 8.49 -22.49 10.04
C LYS A 307 8.08 -21.21 9.31
N GLN A 308 7.89 -20.11 10.03
CA GLN A 308 7.61 -18.81 9.40
C GLN A 308 8.83 -18.28 8.66
N VAL A 309 10.03 -18.43 9.21
CA VAL A 309 11.26 -18.04 8.50
C VAL A 309 11.41 -18.82 7.21
N VAL A 310 11.30 -20.15 7.23
CA VAL A 310 11.40 -20.98 6.02
C VAL A 310 10.31 -20.65 5.00
N ARG A 311 9.10 -20.29 5.44
CA ARG A 311 8.01 -19.87 4.55
C ARG A 311 8.37 -18.61 3.74
N PHE A 312 9.02 -17.63 4.36
CA PHE A 312 9.29 -16.32 3.75
C PHE A 312 10.72 -16.16 3.21
N ALA A 313 11.66 -16.91 3.76
CA ALA A 313 13.08 -16.93 3.42
C ALA A 313 13.58 -18.39 3.36
N PRO A 314 13.13 -19.18 2.37
CA PRO A 314 13.45 -20.61 2.28
C PRO A 314 14.95 -20.91 2.21
N ASP A 315 15.75 -19.97 1.71
CA ASP A 315 17.22 -20.07 1.65
C ASP A 315 17.89 -20.20 3.03
N LEU A 316 17.18 -19.89 4.12
CA LEU A 316 17.65 -20.08 5.49
C LEU A 316 17.40 -21.48 6.04
N SER A 317 16.69 -22.35 5.32
CA SER A 317 16.28 -23.66 5.84
C SER A 317 17.46 -24.53 6.31
N ALA A 318 18.57 -24.53 5.58
CA ALA A 318 19.75 -25.32 5.95
C ALA A 318 20.42 -24.79 7.22
N VAL A 319 20.57 -23.47 7.33
CA VAL A 319 21.15 -22.81 8.52
C VAL A 319 20.31 -23.05 9.76
N LEU A 320 18.98 -22.95 9.65
CA LEU A 320 18.09 -23.17 10.78
C LEU A 320 18.19 -24.61 11.29
N ALA A 321 18.23 -25.60 10.39
CA ALA A 321 18.40 -27.00 10.76
C ALA A 321 19.73 -27.26 11.50
N GLU A 322 20.82 -26.62 11.07
CA GLU A 322 22.13 -26.72 11.73
C GLU A 322 22.15 -26.06 13.12
N LEU A 323 21.34 -25.03 13.33
CA LEU A 323 21.16 -24.35 14.61
C LEU A 323 20.21 -25.11 15.56
N GLY A 324 19.61 -26.21 15.11
CA GLY A 324 18.70 -27.03 15.91
C GLY A 324 17.26 -26.53 15.98
N TYR A 325 16.83 -25.73 14.99
CA TYR A 325 15.47 -25.20 14.86
C TYR A 325 14.51 -26.07 14.06
#